data_AF-A0A1V5I7H9-F1
#
_entry.id   AF-A0A1V5I7H9-F1
#
_cell.length_a   1.000
_cell.length_b   1.000
_cell.length_c   1.000
_cell.angle_alpha   90.00
_cell.angle_beta   90.00
_cell.angle_gamma   90.00
#
_symmetry.space_group_name_H-M   'P 1'
#
loop_
_entity.id
_entity.type
_entity.pdbx_description
1 polymer ?
#
loop_
_entity_poly.entity_id
_entity_poly.type
_entity_poly.pdbx_seq_one_letter_code
_entity_poly.pdbx_strand_id
1 'polypeptide(L)'
;MPGGSIERLTLCPFFTVELLTLDGVVRGATDDATFLSVLCLEGGATLSRGDDHVKVAKGDSLFIPARDGELAVEGEGALLLTSAGEAPGDGLVERRSPF
;
A
#
# COMPACT_ATOMS: atom_id res chain seq x y z
N MET A 1 -7.54 -9.51 4.44
CA MET A 1 -6.45 -10.25 3.77
C MET A 1 -5.70 -11.01 4.85
N PRO A 2 -5.04 -12.14 4.57
CA PRO A 2 -4.04 -12.66 5.50
C PRO A 2 -3.01 -11.54 5.73
N GLY A 3 -2.64 -11.26 6.98
CA GLY A 3 -1.65 -10.22 7.29
C GLY A 3 -2.19 -8.80 7.52
N GLY A 4 -3.51 -8.55 7.37
CA GLY A 4 -4.09 -7.23 7.61
C GLY A 4 -5.47 -6.96 6.98
N SER A 5 -5.96 -5.73 7.13
CA SER A 5 -7.22 -5.24 6.56
C SER A 5 -7.05 -3.89 5.88
N ILE A 6 -7.85 -3.64 4.84
CA ILE A 6 -7.90 -2.35 4.15
C ILE A 6 -9.30 -1.76 4.32
N GLU A 7 -9.36 -0.49 4.74
CA GLU A 7 -10.58 0.31 4.80
C GLU A 7 -10.44 1.53 3.89
N ARG A 8 -11.42 1.73 3.00
CA ARG A 8 -11.44 2.93 2.16
C ARG A 8 -12.05 4.10 2.92
N LEU A 9 -11.23 5.11 3.19
CA LEU A 9 -11.65 6.31 3.91
C LEU A 9 -12.21 7.39 2.96
N THR A 10 -11.70 7.47 1.73
CA THR A 10 -12.15 8.45 0.74
C THR A 10 -11.96 7.95 -0.68
N LEU A 11 -12.92 8.28 -1.54
CA LEU A 11 -12.86 8.10 -2.98
C LEU A 11 -13.43 9.35 -3.64
N CYS A 12 -12.58 10.10 -4.33
CA CYS A 12 -13.01 11.28 -5.09
C CYS A 12 -12.20 11.41 -6.39
N PRO A 13 -12.59 12.32 -7.31
CA PRO A 13 -11.89 12.51 -8.58
C PRO A 13 -10.42 12.94 -8.46
N PHE A 14 -9.95 13.34 -7.27
CA PHE A 14 -8.59 13.82 -7.07
C PHE A 14 -7.69 12.78 -6.42
N PHE A 15 -8.24 11.98 -5.50
CA PHE A 15 -7.48 10.99 -4.76
C PHE A 15 -8.38 9.92 -4.13
N THR A 16 -7.76 8.78 -3.89
CA THR A 16 -8.27 7.71 -3.04
C THR A 16 -7.40 7.63 -1.79
N VAL A 17 -8.04 7.44 -0.63
CA VAL A 17 -7.33 7.20 0.64
C VAL A 17 -7.83 5.89 1.23
N GLU A 18 -6.88 5.01 1.56
CA GLU A 18 -7.12 3.73 2.20
C GLU A 18 -6.29 3.62 3.48
N LEU A 19 -6.88 3.07 4.53
CA LEU A 19 -6.20 2.71 5.77
C LEU A 19 -5.87 1.23 5.72
N LEU A 20 -4.57 0.91 5.75
CA LEU A 20 -4.06 -0.44 5.90
C LEU A 20 -3.72 -0.68 7.37
N THR A 21 -4.50 -1.54 8.03
CA THR A 21 -4.15 -2.13 9.31
C THR A 21 -3.33 -3.39 9.04
N LEU A 22 -2.08 -3.40 9.47
CA LEU A 22 -1.10 -4.43 9.19
C LEU A 22 -0.83 -5.27 10.44
N ASP A 23 -0.87 -6.59 10.28
CA ASP A 23 -0.53 -7.60 11.28
C ASP A 23 0.01 -8.83 10.53
N GLY A 24 1.26 -8.73 10.05
CA GLY A 24 1.91 -9.72 9.19
C GLY A 24 2.28 -9.15 7.82
N VAL A 25 2.01 -9.92 6.76
CA VAL A 25 2.40 -9.58 5.38
C VAL A 25 1.18 -9.37 4.51
N VAL A 26 1.07 -8.20 3.90
CA VAL A 26 0.12 -7.92 2.82
C VAL A 26 0.86 -7.77 1.51
N ARG A 27 0.37 -8.44 0.46
CA ARG A 27 0.90 -8.37 -0.90
C ARG A 27 -0.11 -7.68 -1.81
N GLY A 28 0.38 -6.79 -2.64
CA GLY A 28 -0.41 -6.12 -3.67
C GLY A 28 0.44 -5.80 -4.88
N ALA A 29 -0.13 -5.05 -5.81
CA ALA A 29 0.57 -4.51 -6.95
C ALA A 29 0.31 -3.00 -7.00
N THR A 30 1.32 -2.25 -7.43
CA THR A 30 1.10 -0.93 -8.00
C THR A 30 1.09 -1.10 -9.50
N ASP A 31 0.28 -0.33 -10.22
CA ASP A 31 0.38 -0.26 -11.66
C ASP A 31 1.37 0.83 -12.09
N ASP A 32 1.62 0.91 -13.40
CA ASP A 32 2.43 1.96 -14.02
C ASP A 32 1.69 3.31 -14.12
N ALA A 33 0.46 3.41 -13.62
CA ALA A 33 -0.40 4.58 -13.86
C ALA A 33 -0.14 5.71 -12.86
N THR A 34 0.08 5.40 -11.58
CA THR A 34 0.25 6.42 -10.54
C THR A 34 1.20 6.01 -9.41
N PHE A 35 1.71 7.00 -8.69
CA PHE A 35 2.52 6.76 -7.49
C PHE A 35 1.63 6.46 -6.28
N LEU A 36 2.16 5.71 -5.32
CA LEU A 36 1.50 5.47 -4.03
C LEU A 36 2.22 6.26 -2.94
N SER A 37 1.49 7.17 -2.29
CA SER A 37 1.97 7.83 -1.07
C SER A 37 1.64 6.96 0.14
N VAL A 38 2.64 6.74 1.00
CA VAL A 38 2.50 5.94 2.21
C VAL A 38 2.91 6.77 3.41
N LEU A 39 2.06 6.80 4.44
CA LEU A 39 2.33 7.42 5.73
C LEU A 39 2.13 6.40 6.84
N CYS A 40 3.15 6.15 7.67
CA CYS A 40 3.02 5.28 8.82
C CYS A 40 2.43 6.05 10.01
N LEU A 41 1.21 5.72 10.40
CA LEU A 41 0.49 6.35 11.51
C LEU A 41 0.93 5.77 12.85
N GLU A 42 1.14 4.44 12.88
CA GLU A 42 1.50 3.67 14.07
C GLU A 42 2.34 2.44 13.71
N GLY A 43 3.14 1.97 14.66
CA GLY A 43 3.98 0.79 14.49
C GLY A 43 5.12 1.01 13.49
N GLY A 44 5.34 0.01 12.64
CA GLY A 44 6.34 0.06 11.57
C GLY A 44 6.19 -1.08 10.57
N ALA A 45 6.73 -0.86 9.37
CA ALA A 45 6.66 -1.82 8.28
C ALA A 45 7.93 -1.82 7.43
N THR A 46 8.16 -2.92 6.73
CA THR A 46 9.14 -3.04 5.64
C THR A 46 8.38 -3.19 4.33
N LEU A 47 8.60 -2.25 3.41
CA LEU A 47 8.09 -2.31 2.05
C LEU A 47 9.17 -2.89 1.15
N SER A 48 8.81 -3.92 0.38
CA SER A 48 9.74 -4.68 -0.46
C SER A 48 9.24 -4.79 -1.90
N ARG A 49 10.13 -4.55 -2.87
CA ARG A 49 9.88 -4.74 -4.30
C ARG A 49 11.15 -5.20 -4.99
N GLY A 50 11.17 -6.43 -5.49
CA GLY A 50 12.40 -7.03 -6.01
C GLY A 50 13.49 -7.03 -4.93
N ASP A 51 14.63 -6.42 -5.23
CA ASP A 51 15.76 -6.27 -4.30
C ASP A 51 15.69 -4.95 -3.47
N ASP A 52 14.72 -4.07 -3.76
CA ASP A 52 14.55 -2.81 -3.04
C ASP A 52 13.74 -3.02 -1.77
N HIS A 53 14.30 -2.62 -0.62
CA HIS A 53 13.65 -2.71 0.68
C HIS A 53 13.75 -1.38 1.44
N VAL A 54 12.62 -0.88 1.91
CA VAL A 54 12.56 0.36 2.69
C VAL A 54 11.77 0.13 3.97
N LYS A 55 12.33 0.56 5.10
CA LYS A 55 11.66 0.51 6.40
C LYS A 55 10.99 1.85 6.69
N VAL A 56 9.81 1.78 7.29
CA VAL A 56 9.08 2.94 7.81
C VAL A 56 8.69 2.69 9.26
N ALA A 57 8.75 3.75 10.05
CA ALA A 57 8.22 3.81 11.40
C ALA A 57 7.20 4.95 11.51
N LYS A 58 6.48 4.99 12.63
CA LYS A 58 5.51 6.06 12.92
C LYS A 58 6.05 7.45 12.59
N GLY A 59 5.31 8.18 11.77
CA GLY A 59 5.63 9.53 11.32
C GLY A 59 6.39 9.58 9.99
N ASP A 60 6.97 8.46 9.53
CA ASP A 60 7.64 8.40 8.25
C ASP A 60 6.63 8.45 7.10
N SER A 61 7.04 9.14 6.04
CA SER A 61 6.31 9.19 4.77
C SER A 61 7.24 8.85 3.62
N LEU A 62 6.74 8.09 2.65
CA LEU A 62 7.46 7.77 1.43
C LEU A 62 6.53 7.73 0.22
N PHE A 63 7.15 7.88 -0.95
CA PHE A 63 6.47 7.73 -2.23
C PHE A 63 7.00 6.48 -2.94
N ILE A 64 6.10 5.58 -3.29
CA ILE A 64 6.39 4.45 -4.16
C ILE A 64 6.12 4.91 -5.60
N PRO A 65 7.13 4.88 -6.48
CA PRO A 65 6.93 5.31 -7.87
C PRO A 65 5.96 4.37 -8.60
N ALA A 66 5.27 4.93 -9.60
CA ALA A 66 4.44 4.18 -10.55
C ALA A 66 5.34 3.21 -11.32
N ARG A 67 5.30 1.94 -10.92
CA ARG A 67 6.06 0.83 -11.50
C ARG A 67 5.24 -0.44 -11.32
N ASP A 68 5.08 -1.18 -12.39
CA ASP A 68 4.44 -2.49 -12.38
C ASP A 68 5.26 -3.46 -11.53
N GLY A 69 4.56 -4.34 -10.86
CA GLY A 69 5.15 -5.40 -10.05
C GLY A 69 4.62 -5.46 -8.63
N GLU A 70 5.00 -6.56 -7.99
CA GLU A 70 4.53 -6.92 -6.66
C GLU A 70 5.17 -6.04 -5.58
N LEU A 71 4.33 -5.53 -4.70
CA LEU A 71 4.71 -4.83 -3.47
C LEU A 71 4.31 -5.72 -2.29
N ALA A 72 5.29 -6.05 -1.46
CA ALA A 72 5.03 -6.67 -0.16
C ALA A 72 5.21 -5.64 0.95
N VAL A 73 4.25 -5.58 1.87
CA VAL A 73 4.29 -4.75 3.07
C VAL A 73 4.21 -5.69 4.27
N GLU A 74 5.27 -5.72 5.07
CA GLU A 74 5.38 -6.62 6.22
C GLU A 74 5.62 -5.84 7.51
N GLY A 75 4.89 -6.18 8.58
CA GLY A 75 5.06 -5.58 9.90
C GLY A 75 3.80 -5.60 10.73
N GLU A 76 3.73 -4.66 11.68
CA GLU A 76 2.58 -4.47 12.55
C GLU A 76 2.36 -2.96 12.73
N GLY A 77 1.15 -2.47 12.46
CA GLY A 77 0.84 -1.05 12.56
C GLY A 77 -0.28 -0.58 11.63
N ALA A 78 -0.33 0.74 11.44
CA ALA A 78 -1.34 1.39 10.61
C ALA A 78 -0.67 2.29 9.57
N LEU A 79 -1.03 2.11 8.30
CA LEU A 79 -0.48 2.84 7.16
C LEU A 79 -1.61 3.54 6.42
N LEU A 80 -1.46 4.84 6.18
CA LEU A 80 -2.34 5.59 5.27
C LEU A 80 -1.76 5.50 3.86
N LEU A 81 -2.57 5.02 2.93
CA LEU A 81 -2.23 4.84 1.53
C LEU A 81 -3.02 5.86 0.71
N THR A 82 -2.34 6.67 -0.09
CA THR A 82 -2.98 7.68 -0.95
C THR A 82 -2.52 7.52 -2.39
N SER A 83 -3.48 7.41 -3.31
CA SER A 83 -3.28 7.35 -4.77
C SER A 83 -4.11 8.42 -5.47
N ALA A 84 -3.83 8.68 -6.75
CA ALA A 84 -4.62 9.60 -7.57
C ALA A 84 -6.06 9.10 -7.78
N GLY A 85 -7.00 10.01 -8.00
CA GLY A 85 -8.40 9.69 -8.31
C GLY A 85 -8.58 9.41 -9.81
N GLU A 86 -9.19 8.27 -10.13
CA GLU A 86 -9.34 7.62 -11.46
C GLU A 86 -8.06 6.88 -11.93
N ALA A 87 -7.94 5.58 -11.69
CA ALA A 87 -8.55 4.52 -12.51
C ALA A 87 -9.00 3.28 -11.70
N PRO A 88 -9.92 2.43 -12.23
CA PRO A 88 -10.33 1.19 -11.57
C PRO A 88 -9.17 0.19 -11.53
N GLY A 89 -8.48 0.12 -10.40
CA GLY A 89 -7.30 -0.74 -10.20
C GLY A 89 -6.31 -0.23 -9.14
N ASP A 90 -6.44 1.03 -8.74
CA ASP A 90 -5.39 1.74 -7.99
C ASP A 90 -5.52 1.50 -6.47
N GLY A 91 -4.72 0.58 -5.94
CA GLY A 91 -4.62 0.26 -4.51
C GLY A 91 -3.80 -1.01 -4.28
N LEU A 92 -3.56 -1.40 -3.02
CA LEU A 92 -3.02 -2.72 -2.72
C LEU A 92 -4.11 -3.77 -3.01
N VAL A 93 -4.19 -4.21 -4.27
CA VAL A 93 -5.17 -5.19 -4.72
C VAL A 93 -4.70 -6.60 -4.35
N GLU A 94 -5.50 -7.33 -3.57
CA GLU A 94 -5.25 -8.75 -3.31
C GLU A 94 -5.33 -9.51 -4.65
N ARG A 95 -4.23 -10.17 -5.05
CA ARG A 95 -4.36 -11.19 -6.11
C ARG A 95 -5.07 -12.40 -5.52
N ARG A 96 -6.34 -12.59 -5.91
CA ARG A 96 -6.94 -13.94 -5.87
C ARG A 96 -6.13 -14.83 -6.80
N SER A 97 -5.31 -15.70 -6.23
CA SER A 97 -4.58 -16.75 -6.95
C SER A 97 -5.58 -17.55 -7.80
N PRO A 98 -5.41 -17.65 -9.13
CA PRO A 98 -6.24 -18.52 -9.94
C PRO A 98 -5.60 -19.91 -10.00
N PHE A 99 -5.72 -20.66 -8.90
CA PHE A 99 -5.17 -22.01 -8.73
C PHE A 99 -3.64 -22.14 -8.80
#